data_AF-A0A1B1L6P1-F1
#
_entry.id   AF-A0A1B1L6P1-F1
#
_cell.length_a   1.000
_cell.length_b   1.000
_cell.length_c   1.000
_cell.angle_alpha   90.00
_cell.angle_beta   90.00
_cell.angle_gamma   90.00
#
_symmetry.space_group_name_H-M   'P 1'
#
loop_
_entity.id
_entity.type
_entity.pdbx_description
1 polymer ?
#
loop_
_entity_poly.entity_id
_entity_poly.type
_entity_poly.pdbx_seq_one_letter_code
_entity_poly.pdbx_strand_id
1 'polypeptide(L)'
;MVSFYVTLFLIFGTAIFLFFLSGSSKIKAKNLSLIMICLGINLLTSPMALFIGVMATDSPYSTTLDFFGGCLFIQGIPLLLLLAAFLKFAIAKKTKQV
;
A
#
# COMPACT_ATOMS: atom_id res chain seq x y z
N MET A 1 21.33 -7.73 -9.93
CA MET A 1 21.49 -6.41 -9.28
C MET A 1 20.68 -5.32 -10.00
N VAL A 2 20.86 -5.11 -11.31
CA VAL A 2 20.09 -4.11 -12.11
C VAL A 2 18.57 -4.27 -11.97
N SER A 3 18.05 -5.50 -12.03
CA SER A 3 16.61 -5.76 -11.90
C SER A 3 16.00 -5.25 -10.58
N PHE A 4 16.75 -5.32 -9.46
CA PHE A 4 16.24 -4.89 -8.16
C PHE A 4 16.07 -3.37 -8.10
N TYR A 5 17.06 -2.62 -8.59
CA TYR A 5 16.99 -1.16 -8.66
C TYR A 5 15.90 -0.68 -9.63
N VAL A 6 15.68 -1.38 -10.74
CA VAL A 6 14.58 -1.11 -11.67
C VAL A 6 13.23 -1.31 -10.97
N THR A 7 13.05 -2.42 -10.25
CA THR A 7 11.81 -2.67 -9.49
C THR A 7 11.57 -1.61 -8.42
N LEU A 8 12.60 -1.24 -7.64
CA LEU A 8 12.47 -0.17 -6.65
C LEU A 8 12.10 1.17 -7.30
N PHE A 9 12.78 1.55 -8.38
CA PHE A 9 12.49 2.77 -9.12
C PHE A 9 11.04 2.79 -9.62
N LEU A 10 10.53 1.68 -10.14
CA LEU A 10 9.13 1.55 -10.57
C LEU A 10 8.15 1.70 -9.39
N ILE A 11 8.44 1.10 -8.23
CA ILE A 11 7.61 1.23 -7.03
C ILE A 11 7.54 2.69 -6.57
N PHE A 12 8.69 3.34 -6.40
CA PHE A 12 8.75 4.74 -5.98
C PHE A 12 8.10 5.67 -7.01
N GLY A 13 8.39 5.47 -8.30
CA GLY A 13 7.80 6.24 -9.39
C GLY A 13 6.27 6.11 -9.44
N THR A 14 5.75 4.89 -9.28
CA THR A 14 4.31 4.64 -9.23
C THR A 14 3.66 5.29 -8.01
N ALA A 15 4.29 5.19 -6.83
CA ALA A 15 3.77 5.82 -5.62
C ALA A 15 3.70 7.35 -5.73
N ILE A 16 4.76 7.98 -6.27
CA ILE A 16 4.80 9.42 -6.54
C ILE A 16 3.71 9.82 -7.54
N PHE A 17 3.57 9.05 -8.62
CA PHE A 17 2.52 9.26 -9.62
C PHE A 17 1.12 9.20 -9.00
N LEU A 18 0.85 8.24 -8.10
CA LEU A 18 -0.42 8.14 -7.38
C LEU A 18 -0.69 9.35 -6.48
N PHE A 19 0.33 9.93 -5.84
CA PHE A 19 0.17 11.16 -5.07
C PHE A 19 -0.19 12.35 -5.95
N PHE A 20 0.47 12.53 -7.10
CA PHE A 20 0.09 13.57 -8.05
C PHE A 20 -1.32 13.37 -8.59
N LEU A 21 -1.66 12.13 -8.95
CA LEU A 21 -3.00 11.79 -9.42
C LEU A 21 -4.04 12.10 -8.34
N SER A 22 -3.68 11.97 -7.05
CA SER A 22 -4.58 12.24 -5.92
C SER A 22 -4.98 13.71 -5.82
N GLY A 23 -4.08 14.62 -6.19
CA GLY A 23 -4.37 16.04 -6.30
C GLY A 23 -5.22 16.42 -7.52
N SER A 24 -5.40 15.52 -8.48
CA SER A 24 -6.15 15.82 -9.71
C SER A 24 -7.63 16.08 -9.45
N SER A 25 -8.16 17.14 -10.07
CA SER A 25 -9.58 17.51 -9.97
C SER A 25 -10.51 16.33 -10.34
N LYS A 26 -10.13 15.50 -11.32
CA LYS A 26 -10.88 14.31 -11.75
C LYS A 26 -11.06 13.28 -10.63
N ILE A 27 -10.03 13.08 -9.81
CA ILE A 27 -10.03 12.09 -8.73
C ILE A 27 -10.70 12.67 -7.49
N LYS A 28 -10.43 13.94 -7.20
CA LYS A 28 -11.07 14.65 -6.09
C LYS A 28 -12.59 14.71 -6.26
N ALA A 29 -13.07 14.96 -7.49
CA ALA A 29 -14.50 14.92 -7.82
C ALA A 29 -15.15 13.54 -7.57
N LYS A 30 -14.37 12.46 -7.67
CA LYS A 30 -14.82 11.08 -7.40
C LYS A 30 -14.62 10.66 -5.94
N ASN A 31 -14.16 11.53 -5.05
CA ASN A 31 -13.80 11.20 -3.67
C ASN A 31 -12.78 10.03 -3.54
N LEU A 32 -11.92 9.82 -4.55
CA LEU A 32 -10.92 8.74 -4.56
C LEU A 32 -9.54 9.17 -4.04
N SER A 33 -9.35 10.45 -3.76
CA SER A 33 -8.05 11.03 -3.37
C SER A 33 -7.43 10.29 -2.17
N LEU A 34 -8.22 10.01 -1.14
CA LEU A 34 -7.75 9.31 0.07
C LEU A 34 -7.29 7.89 -0.26
N ILE A 35 -8.06 7.14 -1.07
CA ILE A 35 -7.70 5.77 -1.49
C ILE A 35 -6.36 5.77 -2.23
N MET A 36 -6.13 6.72 -3.13
CA MET A 36 -4.87 6.75 -3.89
C MET A 36 -3.67 7.18 -3.04
N ILE A 37 -3.86 8.04 -2.04
CA ILE A 37 -2.80 8.35 -1.06
C ILE A 37 -2.46 7.10 -0.27
N CYS A 38 -3.46 6.38 0.25
CA CYS A 38 -3.24 5.12 0.97
C CYS A 38 -2.56 4.08 0.07
N LEU A 39 -2.94 3.97 -1.21
CA LEU A 39 -2.31 3.08 -2.17
C LEU A 39 -0.83 3.43 -2.40
N GLY A 40 -0.51 4.73 -2.53
CA GLY A 40 0.86 5.23 -2.63
C GLY A 40 1.70 4.87 -1.40
N ILE A 41 1.17 5.06 -0.19
CA ILE A 41 1.84 4.67 1.06
C ILE A 41 2.07 3.16 1.11
N ASN A 42 1.06 2.35 0.74
CA ASN A 42 1.19 0.89 0.70
C ASN A 42 2.31 0.45 -0.25
N LEU A 43 2.45 1.10 -1.41
CA LEU A 43 3.52 0.82 -2.36
C LEU A 43 4.89 1.20 -1.78
N LEU A 44 5.01 2.37 -1.13
CA LEU A 44 6.26 2.81 -0.51
C LEU A 44 6.74 1.90 0.62
N THR A 45 5.83 1.34 1.41
CA THR A 45 6.19 0.45 2.52
C THR A 45 6.49 -0.98 2.06
N SER A 46 6.06 -1.37 0.85
CA SER A 46 6.17 -2.74 0.36
C SER A 46 7.62 -3.27 0.27
N PRO A 47 8.64 -2.50 -0.15
CA PRO A 47 10.02 -3.01 -0.14
C PRO A 47 10.53 -3.30 1.26
N MET A 48 10.17 -2.45 2.23
CA MET A 48 10.54 -2.67 3.64
C MET A 48 9.77 -3.84 4.23
N ALA A 49 8.50 -4.02 3.89
CA ALA A 49 7.70 -5.17 4.31
C ALA A 49 8.30 -6.49 3.79
N LEU A 50 8.70 -6.54 2.51
CA LEU A 50 9.37 -7.70 1.94
C LEU A 50 10.71 -7.97 2.62
N PHE A 51 11.50 -6.93 2.88
CA PHE A 51 12.78 -7.05 3.58
C PHE A 51 12.61 -7.65 4.99
N ILE A 52 11.67 -7.12 5.78
CA ILE A 52 11.39 -7.62 7.13
C ILE A 52 10.79 -9.03 7.09
N GLY A 53 9.95 -9.34 6.11
CA GLY A 53 9.44 -10.69 5.89
C GLY A 53 10.55 -11.71 5.66
N VAL A 54 11.54 -11.39 4.81
CA VAL A 54 12.71 -12.25 4.60
C VAL A 54 13.54 -12.39 5.87
N MET A 55 13.76 -11.30 6.60
CA MET A 55 14.49 -11.33 7.87
C MET A 55 13.78 -12.17 8.94
N ALA A 56 12.45 -12.23 8.93
CA ALA A 56 11.68 -13.09 9.83
C ALA A 56 11.90 -14.60 9.56
N THR A 57 12.43 -14.95 8.39
CA THR A 57 12.74 -16.34 8.00
C THR A 57 14.20 -16.75 8.19
N ASP A 58 14.98 -15.98 8.95
CA ASP A 58 16.40 -16.26 9.17
C ASP A 58 16.66 -17.56 9.99
N SER A 59 15.67 -17.99 10.77
CA SER A 59 15.73 -19.27 11.51
C SER A 59 15.53 -20.48 10.60
N PRO A 60 16.28 -21.59 10.79
CA PRO A 60 16.12 -22.82 10.03
C PRO A 60 14.78 -23.54 10.29
N TYR A 61 14.06 -23.16 11.35
CA TYR A 61 12.74 -23.69 11.68
C TYR A 61 11.61 -22.73 11.29
N SER A 62 11.92 -21.63 10.61
CA SER A 62 10.92 -20.65 10.19
C SER A 62 9.98 -21.23 9.13
N THR A 63 8.78 -20.67 9.08
CA THR A 63 7.71 -21.06 8.18
C THR A 63 7.32 -19.89 7.28
N THR A 64 6.48 -20.17 6.29
CA THR A 64 5.86 -19.12 5.49
C THR A 64 5.00 -18.17 6.33
N LEU A 65 4.48 -18.61 7.48
CA LEU A 65 3.74 -17.74 8.40
C LEU A 65 4.64 -16.68 9.03
N ASP A 66 5.90 -16.99 9.31
CA ASP A 66 6.86 -16.03 9.86
C ASP A 66 7.19 -14.94 8.81
N PHE A 67 7.33 -15.34 7.54
CA PHE A 67 7.45 -14.40 6.43
C PHE A 67 6.25 -13.44 6.34
N PHE A 68 5.03 -14.00 6.34
CA PHE A 68 3.81 -13.18 6.31
C PHE A 68 3.67 -12.33 7.57
N GLY A 69 4.07 -12.84 8.73
CA GLY A 69 4.10 -12.10 10.00
C GLY A 69 5.00 -10.87 9.90
N GLY A 70 6.23 -11.03 9.40
CA GLY A 70 7.15 -9.91 9.16
C GLY A 70 6.62 -8.90 8.13
N CYS A 71 6.03 -9.38 7.03
CA CYS A 71 5.44 -8.50 6.02
C CYS A 71 4.26 -7.70 6.57
N LEU A 72 3.33 -8.36 7.27
CA LEU A 72 2.14 -7.76 7.83
C LEU A 72 2.46 -6.85 9.03
N PHE A 73 3.58 -7.03 9.70
CA PHE A 73 4.01 -6.11 10.77
C PHE A 73 4.26 -4.70 10.21
N ILE A 74 4.93 -4.60 9.05
CA ILE A 74 5.18 -3.31 8.38
C ILE A 74 3.93 -2.84 7.62
N GLN A 75 3.26 -3.75 6.92
CA GLN A 75 2.15 -3.41 6.02
C GLN A 75 0.81 -3.27 6.76
N GLY A 76 0.71 -3.71 8.02
CA GLY A 76 -0.55 -3.77 8.78
C GLY A 76 -1.23 -2.40 8.91
N ILE A 77 -0.49 -1.38 9.34
CA ILE A 77 -1.03 0.00 9.43
C ILE A 77 -1.40 0.54 8.03
N PRO A 78 -0.52 0.47 7.00
CA PRO A 78 -0.88 0.83 5.63
C PRO A 78 -2.15 0.14 5.11
N LEU A 79 -2.33 -1.15 5.36
CA LEU A 79 -3.50 -1.92 4.91
C LEU A 79 -4.76 -1.52 5.66
N LEU A 80 -4.68 -1.30 6.97
CA LEU A 80 -5.82 -0.82 7.76
C LEU A 80 -6.26 0.58 7.31
N LEU A 81 -5.32 1.48 7.02
CA LEU A 81 -5.63 2.80 6.45
C LEU A 81 -6.32 2.68 5.09
N LEU A 82 -5.82 1.79 4.22
CA LEU A 82 -6.43 1.53 2.91
C LEU A 82 -7.84 0.95 3.05
N LEU A 83 -8.04 0.00 3.96
CA LEU A 83 -9.36 -0.57 4.23
C LEU A 83 -10.34 0.49 4.75
N ALA A 84 -9.92 1.33 5.70
CA ALA A 84 -10.72 2.43 6.21
C ALA A 84 -11.08 3.45 5.12
N ALA A 85 -10.16 3.72 4.19
CA ALA A 85 -10.39 4.55 3.01
C ALA A 85 -11.51 4.00 2.12
N PHE A 86 -11.44 2.70 1.81
CA PHE A 86 -12.46 2.02 1.02
C PHE A 86 -13.81 1.97 1.73
N LEU A 87 -13.84 1.74 3.04
CA LEU A 87 -15.07 1.74 3.81
C LEU A 87 -15.73 3.12 3.81
N LYS A 88 -14.97 4.19 4.06
CA LYS A 88 -15.47 5.58 3.95
C LYS A 88 -16.03 5.87 2.57
N PHE A 89 -15.33 5.44 1.52
CA PHE A 89 -15.78 5.60 0.14
C PHE A 89 -17.09 4.85 -0.15
N ALA A 90 -17.21 3.59 0.30
CA ALA A 90 -18.39 2.77 0.11
C ALA A 90 -19.62 3.37 0.82
N ILE A 91 -19.44 3.84 2.06
CA ILE A 91 -20.50 4.50 2.83
C ILE A 91 -20.95 5.79 2.13
N ALA A 92 -20.00 6.66 1.74
CA ALA A 92 -20.33 7.91 1.06
C ALA A 92 -21.05 7.68 -0.28
N LYS A 93 -20.70 6.62 -1.01
CA LYS A 93 -21.39 6.24 -2.24
C LYS A 93 -22.81 5.77 -1.97
N LYS A 94 -23.03 4.97 -0.92
CA LYS A 94 -24.36 4.52 -0.51
C LYS A 94 -25.28 5.70 -0.17
N THR A 95 -24.79 6.67 0.60
CA THR A 95 -25.57 7.85 1.00
C THR A 95 -25.92 8.78 -0.16
N LYS A 96 -25.10 8.84 -1.22
CA LYS A 96 -25.40 9.64 -2.42
C LYS A 96 -26.39 8.99 -3.39
N GLN A 97 -26.73 7.72 -3.19
CA GLN A 97 -27.70 6.99 -4.02
C GLN A 97 -29.10 6.90 -3.39
N VAL A 98 -29.27 7.41 -2.16
CA VAL A 98 -30.55 7.61 -1.48
C VAL A 98 -30.97 9.06 -1.68
#